data_AF-F3FEA2-F1
#
_entry.id   AF-F3FEA2-F1
#
_cell.length_a   1.000
_cell.length_b   1.000
_cell.length_c   1.000
_cell.angle_alpha   90.00
_cell.angle_beta   90.00
_cell.angle_gamma   90.00
#
_symmetry.space_group_name_H-M   'P 1'
#
loop_
_entity.id
_entity.type
_entity.pdbx_description
1 polymer ?
#
loop_
_entity_poly.entity_id
_entity_poly.type
_entity_poly.pdbx_seq_one_letter_code
_entity_poly.pdbx_strand_id
1 'polypeptide(L)'
;EIRRIILQDARAIFGDVPQAAQSLGIAALQAALDGLIAEGVVAPLHTTVTARMIYGAVTEASFWIAEPDGDIEARLAQALEGLERLLSGLLNS
;
A
#
# COMPACT_ATOMS: atom_id res chain seq x y z
N GLU A 1 -2.14 -8.89 -35.48
CA GLU A 1 -1.83 -9.33 -34.11
C GLU A 1 -0.67 -8.49 -33.56
N ILE A 2 -0.96 -7.27 -33.08
CA ILE A 2 0.04 -6.29 -32.57
C ILE A 2 -0.63 -5.48 -31.44
N ARG A 3 -1.02 -6.14 -30.34
CA ARG A 3 -1.59 -5.42 -29.18
C ARG A 3 -1.23 -6.07 -27.83
N ARG A 4 -0.15 -6.84 -27.78
CA ARG A 4 0.28 -7.59 -26.59
C ARG A 4 1.64 -7.17 -26.02
N ILE A 5 2.38 -6.31 -26.73
CA ILE A 5 3.73 -5.87 -26.32
C ILE A 5 3.69 -4.60 -25.45
N ILE A 6 2.67 -3.73 -25.60
CA ILE A 6 2.67 -2.43 -24.90
C ILE A 6 2.32 -2.56 -23.40
N LEU A 7 1.55 -3.57 -23.00
CA LEU A 7 1.05 -3.67 -21.62
C LEU A 7 2.00 -4.33 -20.63
N GLN A 8 2.93 -5.19 -21.09
CA GLN A 8 3.98 -5.73 -20.21
C GLN A 8 5.07 -4.67 -19.91
N ASP A 9 5.27 -3.71 -20.82
CA ASP A 9 6.25 -2.64 -20.63
C ASP A 9 5.72 -1.47 -19.79
N ALA A 10 4.40 -1.38 -19.51
CA ALA A 10 3.87 -0.34 -18.63
C ALA A 10 4.44 -0.44 -17.21
N ARG A 11 4.65 -1.65 -16.69
CA ARG A 11 5.30 -1.90 -15.39
C ARG A 11 6.82 -1.76 -15.43
N ALA A 12 7.44 -1.66 -16.60
CA ALA A 12 8.88 -1.37 -16.74
C ALA A 12 9.16 0.11 -17.02
N ILE A 13 8.20 0.82 -17.63
CA ILE A 13 8.30 2.24 -18.01
C ILE A 13 7.74 3.16 -16.90
N PHE A 14 6.74 2.72 -16.13
CA PHE A 14 6.23 3.39 -14.92
C PHE A 14 6.73 2.74 -13.61
N GLY A 15 7.76 1.89 -13.73
CA GLY A 15 7.90 0.65 -12.98
C GLY A 15 8.45 0.63 -11.56
N ASP A 16 8.90 1.76 -11.02
CA ASP A 16 9.29 1.82 -9.63
C ASP A 16 8.79 3.14 -9.07
N VAL A 17 8.15 3.10 -7.90
CA VAL A 17 7.93 4.32 -7.14
C VAL A 17 9.31 4.89 -6.84
N PRO A 18 9.63 6.15 -7.23
CA PRO A 18 10.96 6.68 -7.02
C PRO A 18 11.41 6.45 -5.58
N GLN A 19 12.65 5.98 -5.38
CA GLN A 19 13.13 5.61 -4.04
C GLN A 19 12.95 6.74 -3.01
N ALA A 20 13.07 8.00 -3.44
CA ALA A 20 12.79 9.17 -2.62
C ALA A 20 11.31 9.28 -2.20
N ALA A 21 10.37 9.05 -3.13
CA ALA A 21 8.94 9.05 -2.85
C ALA A 21 8.54 7.88 -1.95
N GLN A 22 9.12 6.69 -2.18
CA GLN A 22 8.96 5.54 -1.28
C GLN A 22 9.47 5.85 0.13
N SER A 23 10.66 6.41 0.26
CA SER A 23 11.25 6.77 1.56
C SER A 23 10.38 7.78 2.30
N LEU A 24 9.84 8.77 1.59
CA LEU A 24 8.93 9.77 2.16
C LEU A 24 7.61 9.12 2.63
N GLY A 25 7.02 8.24 1.84
CA GLY A 25 5.79 7.53 2.20
C GLY A 25 5.96 6.63 3.42
N ILE A 26 7.07 5.89 3.50
CA ILE A 26 7.40 5.07 4.68
C ILE A 26 7.60 5.95 5.91
N ALA A 27 8.31 7.08 5.78
CA ALA A 27 8.53 7.99 6.89
C ALA A 27 7.21 8.60 7.41
N ALA A 28 6.29 8.96 6.50
CA ALA A 28 4.97 9.46 6.88
C ALA A 28 4.13 8.40 7.62
N LEU A 29 4.14 7.16 7.14
CA LEU A 29 3.46 6.04 7.81
C LEU A 29 4.06 5.75 9.19
N GLN A 30 5.38 5.80 9.32
CA GLN A 30 6.03 5.61 10.61
C GLN A 30 5.61 6.70 11.60
N ALA A 31 5.65 7.98 11.19
CA ALA A 31 5.23 9.10 12.04
C ALA A 31 3.76 8.98 12.48
N ALA A 32 2.87 8.52 11.59
CA ALA A 32 1.48 8.27 11.92
C ALA A 32 1.33 7.14 12.96
N LEU A 33 2.05 6.03 12.79
CA LEU A 33 2.04 4.91 13.76
C LEU A 33 2.61 5.33 15.12
N ASP A 34 3.71 6.10 15.14
CA ASP A 34 4.29 6.62 16.38
C ASP A 34 3.26 7.49 17.13
N GLY A 35 2.53 8.36 16.42
CA GLY A 35 1.45 9.17 17.00
C GLY A 35 0.30 8.34 17.55
N LEU A 36 -0.19 7.36 16.78
CA LEU A 36 -1.30 6.49 17.20
C LEU A 36 -0.94 5.60 18.40
N ILE A 37 0.32 5.19 18.54
CA ILE A 37 0.82 4.49 19.73
C ILE A 37 0.85 5.44 20.93
N ALA A 38 1.32 6.68 20.75
CA ALA A 38 1.35 7.67 21.82
C ALA A 38 -0.06 8.03 22.34
N GLU A 39 -1.06 8.00 21.45
CA GLU A 39 -2.47 8.20 21.79
C GLU A 39 -3.13 6.94 22.39
N GLY A 40 -2.45 5.79 22.39
CA GLY A 40 -2.97 4.51 22.89
C GLY A 40 -3.99 3.83 21.97
N VAL A 41 -4.15 4.31 20.74
CA VAL A 41 -5.07 3.76 19.74
C VAL A 41 -4.52 2.47 19.13
N VAL A 42 -3.22 2.47 18.81
CA VAL A 42 -2.51 1.31 18.24
C VAL A 42 -1.70 0.62 19.34
N ALA A 43 -1.72 -0.71 19.35
CA ALA A 43 -0.92 -1.52 20.27
C ALA A 43 0.60 -1.29 20.04
N PRO A 44 1.45 -1.37 21.07
CA PRO A 44 2.90 -1.22 20.92
C PRO A 44 3.47 -2.19 19.88
N LEU A 45 4.15 -1.66 18.86
CA LEU A 45 4.75 -2.43 17.77
C LEU A 45 6.00 -1.74 17.21
N HIS A 46 6.73 -2.42 16.32
CA HIS A 46 7.90 -1.84 15.66
C HIS A 46 7.48 -0.95 14.49
N THR A 47 7.32 0.36 14.73
CA THR A 47 6.71 1.30 13.78
C THR A 47 7.40 1.37 12.42
N THR A 48 8.74 1.36 12.36
CA THR A 48 9.46 1.34 11.06
C THR A 48 9.18 0.09 10.22
N VAL A 49 9.11 -1.09 10.84
CA VAL A 49 8.86 -2.36 10.13
C VAL A 49 7.42 -2.38 9.64
N THR A 50 6.48 -2.03 10.51
CA THR A 50 5.06 -1.99 10.16
C THR A 50 4.77 -0.93 9.10
N ALA A 51 5.39 0.25 9.14
CA ALA A 51 5.28 1.26 8.09
C ALA A 51 5.73 0.75 6.72
N ARG A 52 6.83 0.00 6.66
CA ARG A 52 7.31 -0.64 5.42
C ARG A 52 6.34 -1.70 4.91
N MET A 53 5.77 -2.51 5.82
CA MET A 53 4.76 -3.51 5.47
C MET A 53 3.49 -2.87 4.90
N ILE A 54 2.97 -1.83 5.55
CA ILE A 54 1.79 -1.09 5.10
C ILE A 54 2.07 -0.45 3.74
N TYR A 55 3.22 0.21 3.57
CA TYR A 55 3.61 0.80 2.30
C TYR A 55 3.62 -0.23 1.17
N GLY A 56 4.21 -1.40 1.42
CA GLY A 56 4.24 -2.50 0.46
C GLY A 56 2.85 -3.02 0.10
N ALA A 57 1.99 -3.26 1.09
CA ALA A 57 0.63 -3.72 0.86
C ALA A 57 -0.21 -2.74 0.02
N VAL A 58 -0.13 -1.44 0.32
CA VAL A 58 -0.84 -0.38 -0.44
C VAL A 58 -0.28 -0.26 -1.85
N THR A 59 1.04 -0.37 -2.02
CA THR A 59 1.69 -0.32 -3.34
C THR A 59 1.25 -1.50 -4.21
N GLU A 60 1.26 -2.72 -3.66
CA GLU A 60 0.81 -3.92 -4.38
C GLU A 60 -0.67 -3.84 -4.74
N ALA A 61 -1.52 -3.41 -3.80
CA ALA A 61 -2.95 -3.19 -4.07
C ALA A 61 -3.17 -2.16 -5.18
N SER A 62 -2.39 -1.07 -5.20
CA SER A 62 -2.47 -0.05 -6.24
C SER A 62 -2.11 -0.62 -7.63
N PHE A 63 -1.08 -1.46 -7.71
CA PHE A 63 -0.73 -2.13 -8.96
C PHE A 63 -1.82 -3.09 -9.43
N TRP A 64 -2.38 -3.90 -8.52
CA TRP A 64 -3.45 -4.83 -8.83
C TRP A 64 -4.74 -4.13 -9.29
N ILE A 65 -5.11 -3.00 -8.67
CA ILE A 65 -6.24 -2.17 -9.10
C ILE A 65 -6.00 -1.66 -10.54
N ALA A 66 -4.77 -1.26 -10.87
CA ALA A 66 -4.41 -0.70 -12.16
C ALA A 66 -4.18 -1.73 -13.28
N GLU A 67 -4.23 -3.03 -12.98
CA GLU A 67 -4.04 -4.07 -14.00
C GLU A 67 -5.12 -3.97 -15.10
N PRO A 68 -4.72 -4.06 -16.38
CA PRO A 68 -5.65 -4.08 -17.51
C PRO A 68 -6.61 -5.27 -17.38
N ASP A 69 -7.85 -5.11 -17.86
CA ASP A 69 -8.91 -6.12 -17.87
C ASP A 69 -9.64 -6.34 -16.52
N GLY A 70 -9.38 -5.51 -15.52
CA GLY A 70 -10.12 -5.50 -14.25
C GLY A 70 -11.28 -4.52 -14.18
N ASP A 71 -12.27 -4.85 -13.35
CA ASP A 71 -13.19 -3.85 -12.81
C ASP A 71 -12.47 -3.05 -11.70
N ILE A 72 -12.10 -1.81 -12.04
CA ILE A 72 -11.35 -0.91 -11.15
C ILE A 72 -12.14 -0.63 -9.87
N GLU A 73 -13.45 -0.43 -9.96
CA GLU A 73 -14.29 -0.10 -8.79
C GLU A 73 -14.39 -1.30 -7.85
N ALA A 74 -14.63 -2.49 -8.41
CA ALA A 74 -14.69 -3.72 -7.62
C ALA A 74 -13.35 -4.02 -6.93
N ARG A 75 -12.23 -3.87 -7.64
CA ARG A 75 -10.89 -4.09 -7.07
C ARG A 75 -10.54 -3.06 -6.00
N LEU A 76 -10.90 -1.79 -6.20
CA LEU A 76 -10.73 -0.76 -5.18
C LEU A 76 -11.49 -1.11 -3.91
N ALA A 77 -12.76 -1.51 -4.04
CA ALA A 77 -13.58 -1.92 -2.90
C ALA A 77 -12.93 -3.10 -2.13
N GLN A 78 -12.47 -4.12 -2.86
CA GLN A 78 -11.80 -5.28 -2.27
C GLN A 78 -10.48 -4.92 -1.58
N ALA A 79 -9.68 -4.03 -2.19
CA ALA A 79 -8.43 -3.56 -1.61
C ALA A 79 -8.66 -2.76 -0.33
N LEU A 80 -9.67 -1.89 -0.30
CA LEU A 80 -10.04 -1.11 0.88
C LEU A 80 -10.55 -2.01 2.01
N GLU A 81 -11.41 -2.99 1.70
CA GLU A 81 -11.89 -3.97 2.69
C GLU A 81 -10.73 -4.76 3.30
N GLY A 82 -9.80 -5.23 2.46
CA GLY A 82 -8.61 -5.96 2.90
C GLY A 82 -7.70 -5.09 3.78
N LEU A 83 -7.45 -3.85 3.36
CA LEU A 83 -6.61 -2.91 4.11
C LEU A 83 -7.23 -2.56 5.47
N GLU A 84 -8.54 -2.31 5.51
CA GLU A 84 -9.25 -2.04 6.77
C GLU A 84 -9.10 -3.19 7.75
N ARG A 85 -9.24 -4.45 7.29
CA ARG A 85 -9.03 -5.63 8.15
C ARG A 85 -7.61 -5.73 8.66
N LEU A 86 -6.61 -5.49 7.81
CA LEU A 86 -5.20 -5.51 8.22
C LEU A 86 -4.90 -4.44 9.28
N LEU A 87 -5.38 -3.21 9.06
CA LEU A 87 -5.16 -2.09 9.98
C LEU A 87 -5.94 -2.25 11.29
N SER A 88 -7.13 -2.85 11.25
CA SER A 88 -7.93 -3.15 12.45
C SER A 88 -7.20 -4.08 13.41
N GLY A 89 -6.33 -4.96 12.90
CA GLY A 89 -5.47 -5.83 13.71
C GLY A 89 -4.37 -5.09 14.50
N LEU A 90 -4.18 -3.79 14.26
CA LEU A 90 -3.21 -2.97 14.99
C LEU A 90 -3.83 -2.24 16.20
N LEU A 91 -5.15 -2.21 16.30
CA LEU A 91 -5.85 -1.49 17.37
C LEU A 91 -5.55 -2.13 18.73
N ASN A 92 -5.46 -1.29 19.77
CA ASN A 92 -5.44 -1.76 21.15
C ASN A 92 -6.82 -2.37 21.48
N SER A 93 -6.92 -3.69 21.43
CA SER A 93 -8.09 -4.48 21.82
C SER A 93 -8.11 -4.78 23.31
#